data_AF-A0A2V0PMH0-F1
#
_entry.id   AF-A0A2V0PMH0-F1
#
_cell.length_a   1.000
_cell.length_b   1.000
_cell.length_c   1.000
_cell.angle_alpha   90.00
_cell.angle_beta   90.00
_cell.angle_gamma   90.00
#
_symmetry.space_group_name_H-M   'P 1'
#
loop_
_entity.id
_entity.type
_entity.pdbx_description
1 polymer ?
#
loop_
_entity_poly.entity_id
_entity_poly.type
_entity_poly.pdbx_seq_one_letter_code
_entity_poly.pdbx_strand_id
1 'polypeptide(L)' 'MGWISNLVGQIAITSVVLGGLKRHGVISMQPQNVKNDTLRLVFTQAVSLGEEVNIMAEKLIASVQEEMNNPRKR' A
#
# COMPACT_ATOMS: atom_id res chain seq x y z
N MET A 1 -21.77 -9.65 -11.48
CA MET A 1 -21.29 -8.67 -10.48
C MET A 1 -20.01 -9.11 -9.74
N GLY A 2 -19.79 -10.41 -9.45
CA GLY A 2 -18.62 -10.86 -8.65
C GLY A 2 -17.23 -10.75 -9.29
N TRP A 3 -17.13 -10.73 -10.63
CA TRP A 3 -15.82 -10.67 -11.30
C TRP A 3 -15.16 -9.30 -11.22
N ILE A 4 -15.96 -8.23 -11.29
CA ILE A 4 -15.46 -6.85 -11.21
C ILE A 4 -14.99 -6.54 -9.79
N SER A 5 -15.74 -6.95 -8.77
CA SER A 5 -15.33 -6.79 -7.37
C SER A 5 -14.04 -7.56 -7.05
N ASN A 6 -13.90 -8.78 -7.58
CA ASN A 6 -12.68 -9.57 -7.40
C ASN A 6 -11.48 -8.91 -8.08
N LEU A 7 -11.66 -8.39 -9.29
CA LEU A 7 -10.60 -7.70 -10.02
C LEU A 7 -10.16 -6.41 -9.31
N VAL A 8 -11.12 -5.61 -8.85
CA VAL A 8 -10.82 -4.39 -8.06
C VAL A 8 -10.10 -4.76 -6.76
N GLY A 9 -10.55 -5.80 -6.07
CA GLY A 9 -9.89 -6.30 -4.86
C GLY A 9 -8.45 -6.74 -5.11
N GLN A 10 -8.19 -7.47 -6.19
CA GLN A 10 -6.83 -7.88 -6.57
C GLN A 10 -5.93 -6.69 -6.90
N ILE A 11 -6.44 -5.69 -7.62
CA ILE A 11 -5.70 -4.47 -7.94
C ILE A 11 -5.35 -3.73 -6.64
N ALA A 12 -6.30 -3.60 -5.72
CA ALA A 12 -6.08 -2.96 -4.43
C ALA A 12 -4.99 -3.69 -3.62
N ILE A 13 -5.11 -5.01 -3.44
CA ILE A 13 -4.12 -5.81 -2.70
C ILE A 13 -2.74 -5.70 -3.35
N THR A 14 -2.67 -5.85 -4.67
CA THR A 14 -1.40 -5.78 -5.41
C THR A 14 -0.76 -4.40 -5.26
N SER A 15 -1.55 -3.33 -5.31
CA SER A 15 -1.05 -1.97 -5.13
C SER A 15 -0.46 -1.73 -3.75
N VAL A 16 -1.09 -2.27 -2.69
CA VAL A 16 -0.59 -2.21 -1.31
C VAL A 16 0.72 -2.98 -1.15
N VAL A 17 0.78 -4.20 -1.70
CA VAL A 17 1.99 -5.02 -1.66
C VAL A 17 3.14 -4.33 -2.39
N LEU A 18 2.90 -3.83 -3.61
CA LEU A 18 3.90 -3.10 -4.38
C LEU A 18 4.37 -1.82 -3.68
N GLY A 19 3.44 -1.08 -3.05
CA GLY A 19 3.75 0.12 -2.27
C GLY A 19 4.66 -0.19 -1.09
N GLY A 20 4.38 -1.27 -0.35
CA GLY A 20 5.22 -1.73 0.75
C GLY A 20 6.61 -2.16 0.29
N LEU A 21 6.69 -2.98 -0.76
CA LEU A 21 7.97 -3.43 -1.31
C LEU A 21 8.82 -2.26 -1.81
N LYS A 22 8.21 -1.26 -2.44
CA LYS A 22 8.89 -0.03 -2.86
C LYS A 22 9.42 0.75 -1.66
N ARG A 23 8.59 0.95 -0.63
CA ARG A 23 8.94 1.67 0.61
C ARG A 23 10.13 1.04 1.33
N HIS A 24 10.18 -0.29 1.41
CA HIS A 24 11.29 -1.01 2.02
C HIS A 24 12.52 -1.14 1.11
N GLY A 25 12.51 -0.53 -0.07
CA GLY A 25 13.64 -0.56 -1.02
C GLY A 25 13.86 -1.89 -1.71
N VAL A 26 12.91 -2.84 -1.62
CA VAL A 26 13.00 -4.16 -2.26
C VAL A 26 12.82 -4.04 -3.77
N ILE A 27 11.98 -3.13 -4.22
CA ILE A 27 11.75 -2.86 -5.64
C ILE A 27 11.93 -1.37 -5.96
N SER A 28 12.45 -1.08 -7.16
CA SER A 28 12.50 0.28 -7.70
C SER A 28 11.51 0.40 -8.86
N MET A 29 10.59 1.37 -8.76
CA MET A 29 9.66 1.63 -9.85
C MET A 29 10.33 2.42 -10.98
N GLN A 30 10.05 2.02 -12.22
CA GLN A 30 10.48 2.73 -13.44
C GLN A 30 9.24 3.08 -14.30
N PRO A 31 8.38 4.01 -13.85
CA PRO A 31 7.16 4.37 -14.56
C PRO A 31 7.41 4.92 -15.97
N GLN A 32 8.61 5.44 -16.24
CA GLN A 32 9.04 5.89 -17.58
C GLN A 32 9.00 4.80 -18.66
N ASN A 33 9.04 3.52 -18.28
CA ASN A 33 8.96 2.40 -19.23
C ASN A 33 7.51 2.15 -19.69
N VAL A 34 6.52 2.75 -19.04
CA VAL A 34 5.11 2.66 -19.42
C VAL A 34 4.81 3.70 -20.49
N LYS A 35 4.72 3.26 -21.75
CA LYS A 35 4.46 4.12 -22.92
C LYS A 35 3.13 4.87 -22.86
N ASN A 36 2.13 4.30 -22.19
CA ASN A 36 0.81 4.89 -22.05
C ASN A 36 0.77 5.81 -20.81
N ASP A 37 0.53 7.11 -21.02
CA ASP A 37 0.53 8.11 -19.95
C ASP A 37 -0.54 7.87 -18.89
N THR A 38 -1.74 7.45 -19.30
CA THR A 38 -2.84 7.14 -18.37
C THR A 38 -2.50 5.96 -17.48
N LEU A 39 -1.97 4.88 -18.07
CA LEU A 39 -1.54 3.70 -17.29
C LEU A 39 -0.37 4.05 -16.37
N ARG A 40 0.55 4.90 -16.81
CA ARG A 40 1.66 5.38 -15.98
C ARG A 40 1.16 6.12 -14.75
N LEU A 41 0.20 7.03 -14.94
CA LEU A 41 -0.38 7.83 -13.87
C LEU A 41 -1.15 6.94 -12.88
N VAL A 42 -2.01 6.06 -13.38
CA VAL A 42 -2.79 5.12 -12.55
C VAL A 42 -1.86 4.20 -11.75
N PHE A 43 -0.84 3.62 -12.39
CA PHE A 43 0.12 2.74 -11.71
C PHE A 43 0.91 3.49 -10.63
N THR A 44 1.40 4.70 -10.94
CA THR A 44 2.15 5.51 -9.98
C THR A 44 1.28 5.90 -8.77
N GLN A 45 0.03 6.31 -9.02
CA GLN A 45 -0.91 6.64 -7.95
C GLN A 45 -1.27 5.41 -7.12
N ALA A 46 -1.57 4.27 -7.75
CA ALA A 46 -1.92 3.05 -7.04
C ALA A 46 -0.79 2.59 -6.10
N VAL A 47 0.47 2.60 -6.56
CA VAL A 47 1.60 2.22 -5.70
C VAL A 47 1.85 3.25 -4.60
N SER A 48 1.64 4.54 -4.87
CA SER A 48 1.77 5.60 -3.85
C SER A 48 0.69 5.47 -2.76
N LEU A 49 -0.55 5.15 -3.14
CA LEU A 49 -1.62 4.83 -2.18
C LEU A 49 -1.26 3.60 -1.35
N GLY A 50 -0.69 2.57 -1.97
CA GLY A 50 -0.22 1.38 -1.25
C GLY A 50 0.89 1.67 -0.24
N GLU A 51 1.75 2.64 -0.53
CA GLU A 51 2.80 3.12 0.39
C GLU A 51 2.18 3.87 1.59
N GLU A 52 1.20 4.74 1.35
CA GLU A 52 0.46 5.44 2.41
C GLU A 52 -0.30 4.47 3.33
N VAL A 53 -0.94 3.45 2.77
CA VAL A 53 -1.64 2.42 3.55
C VAL A 53 -0.67 1.67 4.46
N ASN A 54 0.53 1.32 3.98
CA ASN A 54 1.54 0.67 4.82
C ASN A 54 2.06 1.61 5.93
N ILE A 55 2.28 2.89 5.64
CA ILE A 55 2.64 3.88 6.66
C ILE A 55 1.58 3.92 7.76
N MET A 56 0.31 3.96 7.37
CA MET A 56 -0.80 4.00 8.32
C MET A 56 -0.88 2.71 9.14
N ALA A 57 -0.69 1.55 8.51
CA ALA A 57 -0.68 0.25 9.18
C ALA A 57 0.47 0.15 10.20
N GLU A 58 1.69 0.57 9.84
CA GLU A 58 2.83 0.63 10.76
C GLU A 58 2.53 1.51 11.98
N LYS A 59 1.96 2.70 11.77
CA LYS A 59 1.58 3.61 12.85
C LYS A 59 0.51 3.02 13.76
N LEU A 60 -0.47 2.34 13.18
CA LEU A 60 -1.55 1.70 13.93
C LEU A 60 -1.00 0.56 14.80
N ILE A 61 -0.15 -0.30 14.24
CA ILE A 61 0.53 -1.37 15.00
C ILE A 61 1.37 -0.78 16.13
N ALA A 62 2.13 0.29 15.87
CA ALA A 62 2.89 0.97 16.91
C ALA A 62 2.00 1.50 18.04
N SER A 63 0.87 2.14 17.72
CA SER A 63 -0.08 2.63 18.74
C SER A 63 -0.72 1.51 19.57
N VAL A 64 -1.08 0.39 18.94
CA VAL A 64 -1.63 -0.78 19.63
C VAL A 64 -0.59 -1.41 20.54
N GLN A 65 0.66 -1.51 20.06
CA GLN A 65 1.78 -2.03 20.84
C GLN A 65 2.09 -1.14 22.06
N GLU A 66 2.02 0.19 21.92
CA GLU A 66 2.15 1.13 23.03
C GLU A 66 1.03 0.96 24.07
N GLU A 67 -0.21 0.77 23.61
CA GLU A 67 -1.36 0.55 24.50
C GLU A 67 -1.25 -0.79 25.26
N MET A 68 -0.82 -1.86 24.58
CA MET A 68 -0.59 -3.17 25.20
C MET A 68 0.55 -3.16 26.23
N ASN A 69 1.60 -2.37 26.01
CA ASN A 69 2.77 -2.30 26.90
C ASN A 69 2.63 -1.27 28.03
N ASN A 70 1.49 -0.57 28.13
CA ASN A 70 1.24 0.39 29.21
C ASN A 70 0.17 -0.12 30.20
N PRO A 71 0.53 -1.01 31.15
CA PRO A 71 -0.41 -1.61 32.10
C PRO A 71 -0.96 -0.65 33.17
N ARG A 72 -0.71 0.67 33.10
CA ARG A 72 -1.14 1.66 34.10
C ARG A 72 -2.42 2.45 33.77
N LYS A 73 -3.14 2.09 32.69
CA LYS A 73 -4.41 2.75 32.30
C LYS A 73 -5.68 1.93 32.59
N ARG A 74 -5.59 0.86 33.39
CA ARG A 74 -6.77 0.18 33.95
C ARG A 74 -6.92 0.49 35.43
#